data_AF-A0A2K5K4B3-F1
#
_entry.id   AF-A0A2K5K4B3-F1
#
_cell.length_a   1.000
_cell.length_b   1.000
_cell.length_c   1.000
_cell.angle_alpha   90.00
_cell.angle_beta   90.00
_cell.angle_gamma   90.00
#
_symmetry.space_group_name_H-M   'P 1'
#
loop_
_entity.id
_entity.type
_entity.pdbx_description
1 polymer ?
#
loop_
_entity_poly.entity_id
_entity_poly.type
_entity_poly.pdbx_seq_one_letter_code
_entity_poly.pdbx_strand_id
1 'polypeptide(L)'
;PASASAVARTTGMHHYTQILGVCGMHPHHQETLKKNRVVLAKQLLLSELLEHLLEKDIITLEMRELIQAGGCFCFFPPLLLECNDTISPHCKLCLLDTVEHSLDNKDGPVCLQVKPCTPEFYQTHFQLAYRLQSRPRGLALVLSNVHFTGEKELEFRSGGDVDHSTLVTLFKLLGYDVHVLHDQTAQEMQEKLQNFARLPAHRVTDSCIVALLSHGVEGAIYGVDGKLLQLQEVFRFFDNANCPSLQNKPKMFFIQACRGDETDRGVDQQDGKNHAGSPGCEESDAGKEKLPKMRLPTRSDMICGYACLKGTAAMRNTKRGSWYIEALAQVFSERACDMHVADMLVKVNALIKDREGYAPGTEFHRCKEMSEYCSTLCRHLYLFPGHPPT
;
A
#
# COMPACT_ATOMS: atom_id res chain seq x y z
N PRO A 1 -67.76 20.39 -51.72
CA PRO A 1 -68.16 19.80 -50.43
C PRO A 1 -68.72 18.37 -50.65
N ALA A 2 -68.09 17.41 -49.97
CA ALA A 2 -68.50 16.01 -49.78
C ALA A 2 -68.80 15.15 -51.03
N SER A 3 -67.86 14.26 -51.36
CA SER A 3 -68.12 13.08 -52.18
C SER A 3 -67.76 11.81 -51.39
N ALA A 4 -68.66 10.84 -51.50
CA ALA A 4 -68.75 9.60 -50.77
C ALA A 4 -67.89 8.45 -51.35
N SER A 5 -67.95 7.32 -50.62
CA SER A 5 -67.96 5.92 -51.13
C SER A 5 -66.63 5.19 -51.36
N ALA A 6 -66.33 4.30 -50.41
CA ALA A 6 -66.01 2.86 -50.54
C ALA A 6 -65.61 2.26 -51.91
N VAL A 7 -64.60 1.38 -51.90
CA VAL A 7 -64.68 -0.10 -52.10
C VAL A 7 -63.27 -0.68 -52.36
N ALA A 8 -63.03 -1.87 -51.80
CA ALA A 8 -61.80 -2.67 -51.84
C ALA A 8 -61.38 -3.19 -53.24
N ARG A 9 -60.08 -3.49 -53.42
CA ARG A 9 -59.53 -4.69 -54.11
C ARG A 9 -57.99 -4.76 -54.12
N THR A 10 -57.49 -5.84 -53.51
CA THR A 10 -56.41 -6.77 -53.93
C THR A 10 -55.14 -6.33 -54.69
N THR A 11 -54.04 -6.95 -54.22
CA THR A 11 -52.81 -7.45 -54.89
C THR A 11 -51.66 -6.47 -55.22
N GLY A 12 -50.48 -6.78 -54.66
CA GLY A 12 -49.18 -6.27 -55.07
C GLY A 12 -48.05 -6.88 -54.23
N MET A 13 -47.34 -7.87 -54.78
CA MET A 13 -46.12 -8.48 -54.22
C MET A 13 -44.97 -7.46 -54.15
N HIS A 14 -44.14 -7.56 -53.10
CA HIS A 14 -42.67 -7.76 -53.13
C HIS A 14 -41.90 -7.00 -52.03
N HIS A 15 -41.06 -7.79 -51.34
CA HIS A 15 -39.87 -7.46 -50.55
C HIS A 15 -40.03 -6.59 -49.30
N TYR A 16 -39.75 -7.18 -48.12
CA TYR A 16 -38.73 -6.67 -47.17
C TYR A 16 -38.32 -7.79 -46.19
N THR A 17 -37.08 -8.22 -46.38
CA THR A 17 -36.04 -8.65 -45.42
C THR A 17 -36.45 -9.27 -44.06
N GLN A 18 -35.96 -10.50 -43.84
CA GLN A 18 -35.89 -11.22 -42.56
C GLN A 18 -35.38 -10.32 -41.41
N ILE A 19 -36.17 -10.24 -40.34
CA ILE A 19 -35.74 -9.73 -39.04
C ILE A 19 -35.03 -10.87 -38.30
N LEU A 20 -33.71 -10.76 -38.14
CA LEU A 20 -32.93 -11.53 -37.18
C LEU A 20 -33.36 -11.12 -35.77
N GLY A 21 -33.98 -12.05 -35.04
CA GLY A 21 -34.36 -11.87 -33.64
C GLY A 21 -33.12 -11.70 -32.76
N VAL A 22 -33.01 -10.55 -32.11
CA VAL A 22 -31.98 -10.25 -31.12
C VAL A 22 -32.29 -11.06 -29.85
N CYS A 23 -31.56 -12.14 -29.61
CA CYS A 23 -31.57 -12.82 -28.32
C CYS A 23 -30.71 -12.01 -27.33
N GLY A 24 -31.29 -10.92 -26.81
CA GLY A 24 -30.70 -10.10 -25.75
C GLY A 24 -31.30 -10.47 -24.40
N MET A 25 -30.46 -10.83 -23.44
CA MET A 25 -30.90 -11.14 -22.08
C MET A 25 -31.49 -9.89 -21.41
N HIS A 26 -32.70 -9.99 -20.86
CA HIS A 26 -33.44 -8.87 -20.27
C HIS A 26 -32.62 -8.19 -19.15
N PRO A 27 -32.67 -6.84 -18.99
CA PRO A 27 -31.86 -6.11 -18.01
C PRO A 27 -31.97 -6.64 -16.57
N HIS A 28 -33.18 -7.09 -16.19
CA HIS A 28 -33.40 -7.69 -14.87
C HIS A 28 -32.65 -9.02 -14.66
N HIS A 29 -32.50 -9.83 -15.71
CA HIS A 29 -31.70 -11.06 -15.67
C HIS A 29 -30.20 -10.76 -15.60
N GLN A 30 -29.72 -9.71 -16.28
CA GLN A 30 -28.33 -9.24 -16.15
C GLN A 30 -28.01 -8.79 -14.73
N GLU A 31 -28.93 -8.08 -14.08
CA GLU A 31 -28.76 -7.60 -12.72
C GLU A 31 -28.80 -8.74 -11.70
N THR A 32 -29.66 -9.74 -11.93
CA THR A 32 -29.73 -10.95 -11.11
C THR A 32 -28.46 -11.79 -11.23
N LEU A 33 -27.90 -11.93 -12.43
CA LEU A 33 -26.62 -12.62 -12.65
C LEU A 33 -25.45 -11.86 -12.02
N LYS A 34 -25.44 -10.52 -12.11
CA LYS A 34 -24.42 -9.70 -11.43
C LYS A 34 -24.47 -9.87 -9.91
N LYS A 35 -25.66 -9.89 -9.32
CA LYS A 35 -25.85 -10.08 -7.87
C LYS A 35 -25.44 -11.48 -7.40
N ASN A 36 -25.66 -12.51 -8.22
CA ASN A 36 -25.42 -13.90 -7.84
C ASN A 36 -24.15 -14.51 -8.44
N ARG A 37 -23.30 -13.72 -9.12
CA ARG A 37 -22.14 -14.22 -9.90
C ARG A 37 -21.20 -15.11 -9.10
N VAL A 38 -20.98 -14.81 -7.81
CA VAL A 38 -20.06 -15.56 -6.94
C VAL A 38 -20.66 -16.92 -6.51
N VAL A 39 -21.97 -16.95 -6.27
CA VAL A 39 -22.69 -18.19 -5.91
C VAL A 39 -22.81 -19.10 -7.14
N LEU A 40 -23.09 -18.53 -8.31
CA LEU A 40 -23.13 -19.24 -9.58
C LEU A 40 -21.75 -19.79 -9.96
N ALA A 41 -20.67 -19.01 -9.77
CA ALA A 41 -19.30 -19.46 -10.03
C ALA A 41 -18.85 -20.61 -9.11
N LYS A 42 -19.34 -20.68 -7.87
CA LYS A 42 -19.10 -21.82 -6.96
C LYS A 42 -19.84 -23.10 -7.37
N GLN A 43 -20.93 -22.98 -8.13
CA GLN A 43 -21.77 -24.10 -8.57
C GLN A 43 -21.47 -24.56 -10.00
N LEU A 44 -20.67 -23.79 -10.76
CA LEU A 44 -20.29 -24.12 -12.12
C LEU A 44 -19.08 -25.05 -12.12
N LEU A 45 -19.28 -26.28 -12.60
CA LEU A 45 -18.19 -27.18 -12.90
C LEU A 45 -17.41 -26.61 -14.09
N LEU A 46 -16.15 -26.24 -13.87
CA LEU A 46 -15.28 -25.63 -14.88
C LEU A 46 -15.20 -26.48 -16.16
N SER A 47 -15.29 -27.81 -16.03
CA SER A 47 -15.33 -28.74 -17.16
C SER A 47 -16.56 -28.56 -18.05
N GLU A 48 -17.75 -28.40 -17.47
CA GLU A 48 -19.01 -28.22 -18.20
C GLU A 48 -19.05 -26.85 -18.89
N LEU A 49 -18.52 -25.82 -18.23
CA LEU A 49 -18.41 -24.48 -18.80
C LEU A 49 -17.48 -24.48 -20.03
N LEU A 50 -16.30 -25.07 -19.93
CA LEU A 50 -15.35 -25.12 -21.04
C LEU A 50 -15.87 -25.94 -22.22
N GLU A 51 -16.64 -26.99 -21.95
CA GLU A 51 -17.28 -27.80 -22.99
C GLU A 51 -18.37 -27.03 -23.73
N HIS A 52 -19.18 -26.25 -23.00
CA HIS A 52 -20.18 -25.38 -23.63
C HIS A 52 -19.55 -24.23 -24.42
N LEU A 53 -18.42 -23.69 -23.96
CA LEU A 53 -17.69 -22.64 -24.68
C LEU A 53 -17.02 -23.17 -25.96
N LEU A 54 -16.56 -24.43 -25.96
CA LEU A 54 -16.10 -25.13 -27.17
C LEU A 54 -17.24 -25.37 -28.16
N GLU A 55 -18.39 -25.85 -27.67
CA GLU A 55 -19.56 -26.15 -28.52
C GLU A 55 -20.14 -24.88 -29.20
N LYS A 56 -19.84 -23.71 -28.65
CA LYS A 56 -20.22 -22.41 -29.21
C LYS A 56 -19.10 -21.72 -30.00
N ASP A 57 -17.99 -22.41 -30.27
CA ASP A 57 -16.80 -21.88 -30.94
C ASP A 57 -16.23 -20.60 -30.29
N ILE A 58 -16.45 -20.40 -28.98
CA ILE A 58 -15.97 -19.23 -28.24
C ILE A 58 -14.49 -19.40 -27.87
N ILE A 59 -14.06 -20.64 -27.63
CA ILE A 59 -12.66 -21.00 -27.37
C ILE A 59 -12.26 -22.18 -28.26
N THR A 60 -10.96 -22.33 -28.54
CA THR A 60 -10.44 -23.49 -29.29
C THR A 60 -10.03 -24.63 -28.37
N LEU A 61 -9.83 -25.83 -28.93
CA LEU A 61 -9.34 -26.99 -28.17
C LEU A 61 -7.98 -26.69 -27.48
N GLU A 62 -7.08 -26.00 -28.17
CA GLU A 62 -5.78 -25.58 -27.62
C GLU A 62 -5.93 -24.60 -26.44
N MET A 63 -6.90 -23.67 -26.50
CA MET A 63 -7.18 -22.74 -25.39
C MET A 63 -7.73 -23.48 -24.17
N ARG A 64 -8.58 -24.50 -24.36
CA ARG A 64 -9.04 -25.37 -23.27
C ARG A 64 -7.86 -26.10 -22.62
N GLU A 65 -6.97 -26.66 -23.42
CA GLU A 65 -5.79 -27.37 -22.91
C GLU A 65 -4.86 -26.44 -22.12
N LEU A 66 -4.64 -25.20 -22.58
CA LEU A 66 -3.87 -24.18 -21.86
C LEU A 66 -4.53 -23.77 -20.53
N ILE A 67 -5.85 -23.62 -20.51
CA ILE A 67 -6.61 -23.27 -19.29
C ILE A 67 -6.59 -24.43 -18.28
N GLN A 68 -6.64 -25.67 -18.76
CA GLN A 68 -6.57 -26.87 -17.92
C GLN A 68 -5.15 -27.18 -17.45
N ALA A 69 -4.12 -26.84 -18.24
CA ALA A 69 -2.70 -27.01 -17.89
C ALA A 69 -2.15 -25.89 -17.00
N GLY A 70 -2.73 -24.68 -17.06
CA GLY A 70 -2.30 -23.48 -16.33
C GLY A 70 -2.72 -23.38 -14.87
N GLY A 71 -2.77 -24.51 -14.14
CA GLY A 71 -2.91 -24.48 -12.68
C GLY A 71 -1.65 -23.89 -12.05
N CYS A 72 -1.70 -22.61 -11.65
CA CYS A 72 -0.65 -21.82 -10.97
C CYS A 72 0.14 -20.86 -11.90
N PHE A 73 -0.08 -19.55 -11.72
CA PHE A 73 0.72 -18.49 -12.35
C PHE A 73 1.81 -18.02 -11.39
N CYS A 74 3.04 -18.49 -11.60
CA CYS A 74 4.29 -17.84 -11.19
C CYS A 74 5.44 -18.27 -12.13
N PHE A 75 5.99 -17.29 -12.85
CA PHE A 75 7.32 -17.22 -13.49
C PHE A 75 7.68 -18.12 -14.70
N PHE A 76 8.08 -17.48 -15.82
CA PHE A 76 9.48 -17.44 -16.28
C PHE A 76 9.78 -16.13 -17.08
N PRO A 77 11.03 -15.59 -17.07
CA PRO A 77 11.44 -14.28 -17.61
C PRO A 77 12.01 -14.37 -19.06
N PRO A 78 12.45 -13.26 -19.70
CA PRO A 78 12.37 -13.08 -21.15
C PRO A 78 13.56 -13.68 -21.91
N LEU A 79 13.28 -14.32 -23.05
CA LEU A 79 14.26 -14.56 -24.11
C LEU A 79 13.85 -13.76 -25.35
N LEU A 80 14.63 -12.72 -25.60
CA LEU A 80 14.79 -12.06 -26.89
C LEU A 80 15.30 -13.09 -27.91
N LEU A 81 14.56 -13.30 -29.01
CA LEU A 81 15.15 -13.50 -30.34
C LEU A 81 14.09 -13.35 -31.43
N GLU A 82 14.29 -12.28 -32.19
CA GLU A 82 13.98 -12.05 -33.62
C GLU A 82 12.94 -12.98 -34.27
N CYS A 83 11.82 -12.39 -34.71
CA CYS A 83 11.35 -12.61 -36.08
C CYS A 83 10.56 -11.41 -36.61
N ASN A 84 10.87 -11.13 -37.86
CA ASN A 84 10.61 -9.94 -38.65
C ASN A 84 9.16 -9.89 -39.17
N ASP A 85 8.69 -8.67 -39.47
CA ASP A 85 7.64 -8.32 -40.44
C ASP A 85 6.47 -9.29 -40.68
N THR A 86 5.30 -9.01 -40.06
CA THR A 86 4.00 -8.88 -40.75
C THR A 86 2.87 -8.61 -39.75
N ILE A 87 2.42 -7.36 -39.67
CA ILE A 87 1.15 -7.01 -39.04
C ILE A 87 0.02 -7.46 -39.97
N SER A 88 -0.81 -8.39 -39.52
CA SER A 88 -2.12 -8.69 -40.12
C SER A 88 -3.24 -8.07 -39.27
N PRO A 89 -4.18 -7.30 -39.84
CA PRO A 89 -5.09 -6.42 -39.09
C PRO A 89 -6.34 -7.13 -38.55
N HIS A 90 -6.20 -8.33 -37.97
CA HIS A 90 -7.35 -9.07 -37.41
C HIS A 90 -7.30 -9.41 -35.92
N CYS A 91 -6.25 -9.04 -35.18
CA CYS A 91 -6.26 -9.11 -33.71
C CYS A 91 -6.78 -7.79 -33.08
N LYS A 92 -8.09 -7.56 -33.25
CA LYS A 92 -8.87 -6.67 -32.39
C LYS A 92 -10.11 -7.43 -31.95
N LEU A 93 -9.95 -8.31 -30.97
CA LEU A 93 -11.08 -8.80 -30.20
C LEU A 93 -10.76 -8.62 -28.71
N CYS A 94 -11.26 -7.50 -28.21
CA CYS A 94 -11.66 -7.21 -26.84
C CYS A 94 -11.11 -8.14 -25.77
N LEU A 95 -10.00 -7.71 -25.12
CA LEU A 95 -9.95 -7.82 -23.67
C LEU A 95 -11.22 -7.16 -23.15
N LEU A 96 -12.16 -7.96 -22.68
CA LEU A 96 -13.25 -7.45 -21.88
C LEU A 96 -12.59 -7.02 -20.56
N ASP A 97 -12.24 -5.73 -20.49
CA ASP A 97 -11.89 -5.07 -19.26
C ASP A 97 -12.95 -5.42 -18.23
N THR A 98 -12.58 -6.30 -17.30
CA THR A 98 -13.21 -6.28 -15.98
C THR A 98 -12.74 -4.98 -15.37
N VAL A 99 -13.53 -3.93 -15.58
CA VAL A 99 -13.35 -2.62 -14.98
C VAL A 99 -13.51 -2.80 -13.47
N GLU A 100 -12.42 -3.18 -12.80
CA GLU A 100 -12.24 -2.86 -11.40
C GLU A 100 -11.80 -1.39 -11.34
N HIS A 101 -12.69 -0.57 -10.82
CA HIS A 101 -12.52 0.87 -10.73
C HIS A 101 -11.27 1.21 -9.90
N SER A 102 -10.26 1.80 -10.57
CA SER A 102 -9.13 2.44 -9.91
C SER A 102 -9.64 3.62 -9.07
N LEU A 103 -9.16 3.72 -7.83
CA LEU A 103 -9.50 4.81 -6.92
C LEU A 103 -8.79 6.14 -7.26
N ASP A 104 -7.98 6.21 -8.33
CA ASP A 104 -7.23 7.41 -8.73
C ASP A 104 -6.87 7.39 -10.24
N ASN A 105 -6.85 8.57 -10.87
CA ASN A 105 -6.63 8.83 -12.31
C ASN A 105 -5.14 9.05 -12.65
N LYS A 106 -4.19 8.43 -11.94
CA LYS A 106 -2.74 8.58 -12.18
C LYS A 106 -2.11 7.22 -12.48
N ASP A 107 -2.05 6.88 -13.76
CA ASP A 107 -1.50 5.59 -14.25
C ASP A 107 0.04 5.61 -14.34
N GLY A 108 0.71 4.76 -13.56
CA GLY A 108 2.14 4.40 -13.70
C GLY A 108 2.88 4.10 -12.38
N PRO A 109 3.82 3.13 -12.35
CA PRO A 109 4.68 2.89 -11.19
C PRO A 109 5.58 4.11 -10.90
N VAL A 110 5.72 4.48 -9.62
CA VAL A 110 6.48 5.67 -9.20
C VAL A 110 7.98 5.42 -9.43
N CYS A 111 8.60 6.18 -10.33
CA CYS A 111 10.06 6.23 -10.44
C CYS A 111 10.62 7.01 -9.24
N LEU A 112 11.02 6.31 -8.18
CA LEU A 112 11.58 6.93 -6.98
C LEU A 112 12.99 7.46 -7.25
N GLN A 113 13.18 8.77 -7.12
CA GLN A 113 14.50 9.41 -7.10
C GLN A 113 14.67 10.21 -5.82
N VAL A 114 15.60 9.79 -4.97
CA VAL A 114 15.94 10.50 -3.73
C VAL A 114 16.84 11.69 -4.07
N LYS A 115 16.40 12.90 -3.75
CA LYS A 115 17.22 14.10 -3.94
C LYS A 115 18.43 14.08 -2.99
N PRO A 116 19.64 14.39 -3.46
CA PRO A 116 20.79 14.52 -2.58
C PRO A 116 20.64 15.73 -1.66
N CYS A 117 21.15 15.61 -0.44
CA CYS A 117 21.32 16.72 0.49
C CYS A 117 22.43 17.65 -0.01
N THR A 118 22.30 18.96 0.19
CA THR A 118 23.38 19.90 -0.14
C THR A 118 24.46 19.91 0.95
N PRO A 119 25.74 20.17 0.60
CA PRO A 119 26.80 20.28 1.59
C PRO A 119 26.55 21.33 2.67
N GLU A 120 25.96 22.48 2.31
CA GLU A 120 25.67 23.58 3.22
C GLU A 120 24.62 23.18 4.25
N PHE A 121 23.57 22.50 3.80
CA PHE A 121 22.53 21.98 4.69
C PHE A 121 23.11 20.95 5.64
N TYR A 122 23.91 20.00 5.13
CA TYR A 122 24.58 19.01 5.96
C TYR A 122 25.45 19.68 7.04
N GLN A 123 26.35 20.57 6.66
CA GLN A 123 27.29 21.25 7.57
C GLN A 123 26.57 22.03 8.68
N THR A 124 25.42 22.65 8.36
CA THR A 124 24.66 23.45 9.32
C THR A 124 23.93 22.58 10.37
N HIS A 125 23.48 21.38 9.99
CA HIS A 125 22.56 20.59 10.84
C HIS A 125 23.20 19.36 11.50
N PHE A 126 24.27 18.78 10.94
CA PHE A 126 24.74 17.45 11.36
C PHE A 126 25.21 17.38 12.83
N GLN A 127 25.71 18.48 13.40
CA GLN A 127 26.22 18.50 14.79
C GLN A 127 25.10 18.51 15.84
N LEU A 128 23.94 19.09 15.50
CA LEU A 128 22.80 19.24 16.40
C LEU A 128 21.78 18.09 16.26
N ALA A 129 21.88 17.33 15.17
CA ALA A 129 21.01 16.20 14.86
C ALA A 129 21.46 14.89 15.53
N TYR A 130 20.68 13.83 15.35
CA TYR A 130 21.21 12.48 15.49
C TYR A 130 22.37 12.26 14.52
N ARG A 131 23.39 11.56 14.99
CA ARG A 131 24.49 11.09 14.14
C ARG A 131 23.93 10.09 13.13
N LEU A 132 24.14 10.32 11.83
CA LEU A 132 23.86 9.40 10.72
C LEU A 132 24.98 9.46 9.68
N GLN A 133 26.15 8.97 10.06
CA GLN A 133 27.39 8.98 9.27
C GLN A 133 27.88 7.59 8.88
N SER A 134 27.37 6.53 9.50
CA SER A 134 27.72 5.14 9.19
C SER A 134 27.32 4.75 7.76
N ARG A 135 28.00 3.74 7.22
CA ARG A 135 27.70 3.15 5.91
C ARG A 135 27.66 1.63 6.04
N PRO A 136 26.49 0.99 5.93
CA PRO A 136 25.16 1.58 5.73
C PRO A 136 24.74 2.50 6.91
N ARG A 137 23.78 3.39 6.68
CA ARG A 137 23.27 4.31 7.74
C ARG A 137 22.64 3.55 8.90
N GLY A 138 22.04 2.42 8.58
CA GLY A 138 21.26 1.60 9.46
C GLY A 138 20.86 0.33 8.75
N LEU A 139 20.29 -0.59 9.52
CA LEU A 139 19.53 -1.69 8.96
C LEU A 139 18.08 -1.27 8.82
N ALA A 140 17.41 -1.74 7.77
CA ALA A 140 15.98 -1.60 7.57
C ALA A 140 15.35 -2.98 7.43
N LEU A 141 14.25 -3.24 8.12
CA LEU A 141 13.44 -4.44 7.94
C LEU A 141 12.11 -4.06 7.29
N VAL A 142 11.75 -4.71 6.19
CA VAL A 142 10.43 -4.61 5.55
C VAL A 142 9.75 -5.96 5.69
N LEU A 143 8.69 -6.01 6.49
CA LEU A 143 7.84 -7.20 6.64
C LEU A 143 6.52 -6.95 5.90
N SER A 144 6.24 -7.74 4.88
CA SER A 144 5.01 -7.64 4.08
C SER A 144 4.25 -8.96 4.05
N ASN A 145 3.09 -8.99 4.69
CA ASN A 145 2.17 -10.11 4.63
C ASN A 145 1.06 -9.79 3.64
N VAL A 146 0.98 -10.56 2.57
CA VAL A 146 0.07 -10.36 1.44
C VAL A 146 -0.93 -11.51 1.32
N HIS A 147 -0.47 -12.74 1.51
CA HIS A 147 -1.25 -13.97 1.37
C HIS A 147 -1.60 -14.54 2.73
N PHE A 148 -2.89 -14.59 3.08
CA PHE A 148 -3.37 -15.09 4.36
C PHE A 148 -4.00 -16.48 4.18
N THR A 149 -3.65 -17.41 5.06
CA THR A 149 -4.05 -18.83 5.01
C THR A 149 -4.73 -19.30 6.30
N GLY A 150 -4.90 -18.42 7.29
CA GLY A 150 -5.51 -18.72 8.58
C GLY A 150 -7.03 -18.99 8.53
N GLU A 151 -7.57 -19.50 9.63
CA GLU A 151 -9.00 -19.83 9.78
C GLU A 151 -9.92 -18.60 9.74
N LYS A 152 -9.37 -17.41 10.02
CA LYS A 152 -10.07 -16.14 9.80
C LYS A 152 -10.02 -15.79 8.33
N GLU A 153 -11.17 -15.47 7.74
CA GLU A 153 -11.30 -14.98 6.35
C GLU A 153 -10.70 -13.57 6.19
N LEU A 154 -9.38 -13.44 6.35
CA LEU A 154 -8.63 -12.23 6.02
C LEU A 154 -8.42 -12.19 4.51
N GLU A 155 -8.83 -11.10 3.89
CA GLU A 155 -8.75 -10.95 2.44
C GLU A 155 -7.29 -10.86 1.94
N PHE A 156 -7.06 -11.35 0.73
CA PHE A 156 -5.80 -11.18 0.01
C PHE A 156 -5.44 -9.69 -0.13
N ARG A 157 -4.20 -9.33 0.18
CA ARG A 157 -3.77 -7.93 0.13
C ARG A 157 -3.28 -7.54 -1.28
N SER A 158 -4.19 -7.39 -2.25
CA SER A 158 -3.91 -6.83 -3.59
C SER A 158 -3.20 -5.46 -3.56
N GLY A 159 -2.01 -5.34 -4.15
CA GLY A 159 -1.19 -4.12 -4.12
C GLY A 159 -0.16 -4.06 -2.97
N GLY A 160 -0.13 -5.07 -2.09
CA GLY A 160 0.88 -5.16 -1.03
C GLY A 160 2.31 -5.34 -1.57
N ASP A 161 2.45 -5.96 -2.74
CA ASP A 161 3.75 -6.09 -3.42
C ASP A 161 4.28 -4.75 -3.93
N VAL A 162 3.39 -3.81 -4.28
CA VAL A 162 3.77 -2.46 -4.69
C VAL A 162 4.33 -1.69 -3.49
N ASP A 163 3.67 -1.79 -2.33
CA ASP A 163 4.14 -1.16 -1.10
C ASP A 163 5.51 -1.69 -0.68
N HIS A 164 5.67 -3.02 -0.70
CA HIS A 164 6.95 -3.65 -0.35
C HIS A 164 8.07 -3.15 -1.28
N SER A 165 7.85 -3.17 -2.59
CA SER A 165 8.86 -2.81 -3.59
C SER A 165 9.26 -1.34 -3.47
N THR A 166 8.26 -0.47 -3.23
CA THR A 166 8.41 0.96 -3.00
C THR A 166 9.31 1.23 -1.79
N LEU A 167 9.02 0.62 -0.63
CA LEU A 167 9.81 0.82 0.59
C LEU A 167 11.23 0.26 0.48
N VAL A 168 11.40 -0.93 -0.11
CA VAL A 168 12.73 -1.52 -0.32
C VAL A 168 13.59 -0.60 -1.18
N THR A 169 13.02 -0.07 -2.27
CA THR A 169 13.72 0.86 -3.16
C THR A 169 14.07 2.15 -2.43
N LEU A 170 13.11 2.76 -1.74
CA LEU A 170 13.31 3.99 -0.97
C LEU A 170 14.42 3.84 0.08
N PHE A 171 14.38 2.79 0.90
CA PHE A 171 15.35 2.60 1.98
C PHE A 171 16.76 2.31 1.45
N LYS A 172 16.88 1.57 0.33
CA LYS A 172 18.16 1.41 -0.37
C LYS A 172 18.71 2.74 -0.87
N LEU A 173 17.87 3.56 -1.52
CA LEU A 173 18.27 4.90 -2.01
C LEU A 173 18.65 5.85 -0.87
N LEU A 174 18.06 5.68 0.32
CA LEU A 174 18.43 6.42 1.53
C LEU A 174 19.70 5.88 2.22
N GLY A 175 20.29 4.79 1.73
CA GLY A 175 21.56 4.24 2.21
C GLY A 175 21.44 3.23 3.36
N TYR A 176 20.30 2.54 3.46
CA TYR A 176 20.08 1.44 4.42
C TYR A 176 20.40 0.08 3.81
N ASP A 177 20.84 -0.84 4.66
CA ASP A 177 20.88 -2.26 4.32
C ASP A 177 19.52 -2.90 4.63
N VAL A 178 18.84 -3.43 3.61
CA VAL A 178 17.41 -3.77 3.67
C VAL A 178 17.21 -5.28 3.73
N HIS A 179 16.62 -5.74 4.84
CA HIS A 179 16.13 -7.09 5.05
C HIS A 179 14.64 -7.15 4.71
N VAL A 180 14.22 -8.18 3.97
CA VAL A 180 12.82 -8.33 3.53
C VAL A 180 12.26 -9.65 4.04
N LEU A 181 11.05 -9.61 4.59
CA LEU A 181 10.30 -10.76 5.06
C LEU A 181 8.93 -10.76 4.39
N HIS A 182 8.55 -11.87 3.79
CA HIS A 182 7.25 -12.06 3.12
C HIS A 182 6.43 -13.10 3.85
N ASP A 183 5.13 -12.86 3.98
CA ASP A 183 4.13 -13.86 4.36
C ASP A 183 4.53 -14.70 5.59
N GLN A 184 4.69 -14.02 6.72
CA GLN A 184 5.12 -14.60 7.99
C GLN A 184 3.94 -14.86 8.91
N THR A 185 3.92 -16.02 9.55
CA THR A 185 3.00 -16.33 10.66
C THR A 185 3.30 -15.44 11.87
N ALA A 186 2.36 -15.28 12.80
CA ALA A 186 2.58 -14.44 13.98
C ALA A 186 3.82 -14.86 14.80
N GLN A 187 4.05 -16.17 14.92
CA GLN A 187 5.23 -16.69 15.60
C GLN A 187 6.53 -16.38 14.84
N GLU A 188 6.57 -16.60 13.53
CA GLU A 188 7.76 -16.28 12.73
C GLU A 188 8.05 -14.79 12.70
N MET A 189 7.03 -13.93 12.65
CA MET A 189 7.19 -12.48 12.78
C MET A 189 7.90 -12.14 14.09
N GLN A 190 7.43 -12.70 15.21
CA GLN A 190 8.00 -12.47 16.53
C GLN A 190 9.49 -12.88 16.58
N GLU A 191 9.79 -14.10 16.13
CA GLU A 191 11.15 -14.64 16.13
C GLU A 191 12.08 -13.84 15.23
N LYS A 192 11.67 -13.52 14.00
CA LYS A 192 12.49 -12.78 13.04
C LYS A 192 12.70 -11.33 13.43
N LEU A 193 11.69 -10.65 13.99
CA LEU A 193 11.84 -9.31 14.54
C LEU A 193 12.81 -9.28 15.72
N GLN A 194 12.70 -10.24 16.63
CA GLN A 194 13.62 -10.36 17.76
C GLN A 194 15.06 -10.66 17.29
N ASN A 195 15.22 -11.54 16.30
CA ASN A 195 16.53 -11.87 15.73
C ASN A 195 17.14 -10.66 15.01
N PHE A 196 16.34 -9.93 14.24
CA PHE A 196 16.78 -8.70 13.58
C PHE A 196 17.27 -7.66 14.60
N ALA A 197 16.50 -7.41 15.67
CA ALA A 197 16.90 -6.50 16.75
C ALA A 197 18.22 -6.90 17.44
N ARG A 198 18.60 -8.18 17.39
CA ARG A 198 19.84 -8.71 17.99
C ARG A 198 21.03 -8.71 17.05
N LEU A 199 20.88 -8.28 15.80
CA LEU A 199 21.98 -8.30 14.83
C LEU A 199 23.17 -7.47 15.32
N PRO A 200 24.40 -8.03 15.33
CA PRO A 200 25.60 -7.30 15.75
C PRO A 200 25.89 -6.05 14.92
N ALA A 201 25.44 -6.03 13.66
CA ALA A 201 25.60 -4.89 12.75
C ALA A 201 25.01 -3.58 13.30
N HIS A 202 23.97 -3.64 14.14
CA HIS A 202 23.45 -2.45 14.83
C HIS A 202 24.48 -1.73 15.70
N ARG A 203 25.57 -2.38 16.13
CA ARG A 203 26.64 -1.73 16.90
C ARG A 203 27.39 -0.69 16.08
N VAL A 204 27.62 -0.97 14.79
CA VAL A 204 28.44 -0.15 13.88
C VAL A 204 27.61 0.75 12.96
N THR A 205 26.30 0.58 12.92
CA THR A 205 25.38 1.47 12.21
C THR A 205 24.76 2.52 13.13
N ASP A 206 24.24 3.59 12.56
CA ASP A 206 23.78 4.75 13.32
C ASP A 206 22.25 4.80 13.54
N SER A 207 21.45 4.06 12.78
CA SER A 207 19.98 4.04 12.92
C SER A 207 19.36 2.67 12.61
N CYS A 208 18.04 2.57 12.78
CA CYS A 208 17.24 1.40 12.44
C CYS A 208 15.88 1.81 11.86
N ILE A 209 15.40 1.10 10.84
CA ILE A 209 14.04 1.20 10.29
C ILE A 209 13.34 -0.15 10.40
N VAL A 210 12.06 -0.16 10.79
CA VAL A 210 11.18 -1.33 10.73
C VAL A 210 9.85 -0.92 10.09
N ALA A 211 9.54 -1.49 8.94
CA ALA A 211 8.26 -1.32 8.26
C ALA A 211 7.44 -2.62 8.35
N LEU A 212 6.21 -2.50 8.85
CA LEU A 212 5.28 -3.62 9.03
C LEU A 212 4.04 -3.37 8.15
N LEU A 213 3.84 -4.21 7.15
CA LEU A 213 2.74 -4.11 6.18
C LEU A 213 1.88 -5.37 6.29
N SER A 214 0.72 -5.28 6.93
CA SER A 214 -0.21 -6.41 7.09
C SER A 214 -1.64 -5.92 7.31
N HIS A 215 -2.58 -6.84 7.48
CA HIS A 215 -3.83 -6.54 8.19
C HIS A 215 -3.52 -6.26 9.66
N GLY A 216 -4.41 -5.53 10.33
CA GLY A 216 -4.25 -5.24 11.74
C GLY A 216 -5.55 -4.86 12.41
N VAL A 217 -5.45 -4.69 13.73
CA VAL A 217 -6.46 -4.13 14.62
C VAL A 217 -5.77 -3.15 15.56
N GLU A 218 -6.51 -2.50 16.45
CA GLU A 218 -5.89 -1.56 17.39
C GLU A 218 -4.77 -2.24 18.20
N GLY A 219 -3.53 -1.79 18.00
CA GLY A 219 -2.36 -2.23 18.76
C GLY A 219 -1.72 -3.54 18.31
N ALA A 220 -2.23 -4.21 17.27
CA ALA A 220 -1.70 -5.50 16.82
C ALA A 220 -1.77 -5.69 15.29
N ILE A 221 -0.90 -6.54 14.76
CA ILE A 221 -0.84 -6.90 13.34
C ILE A 221 -1.04 -8.40 13.14
N TYR A 222 -1.66 -8.78 12.03
CA TYR A 222 -1.91 -10.18 11.70
C TYR A 222 -0.69 -10.85 11.05
N GLY A 223 -0.40 -12.07 11.48
CA GLY A 223 0.36 -13.05 10.71
C GLY A 223 -0.51 -13.67 9.62
N VAL A 224 0.13 -14.32 8.64
CA VAL A 224 -0.60 -15.01 7.57
C VAL A 224 -1.50 -16.14 8.07
N ASP A 225 -1.19 -16.67 9.25
CA ASP A 225 -1.99 -17.66 9.99
C ASP A 225 -3.22 -17.06 10.68
N GLY A 226 -3.49 -15.77 10.51
CA GLY A 226 -4.64 -15.08 11.12
C GLY A 226 -4.49 -14.84 12.63
N LYS A 227 -3.31 -15.11 13.20
CA LYS A 227 -2.97 -14.81 14.59
C LYS A 227 -2.38 -13.41 14.71
N LEU A 228 -2.46 -12.83 15.91
CA LEU A 228 -2.02 -11.47 16.18
C LEU A 228 -0.63 -11.44 16.83
N LEU A 229 0.20 -10.48 16.39
CA LEU A 229 1.40 -10.04 17.08
C LEU A 229 1.16 -8.63 17.64
N GLN A 230 1.41 -8.45 18.93
CA GLN A 230 1.20 -7.17 19.60
C GLN A 230 2.32 -6.18 19.24
N LEU A 231 1.98 -4.97 18.81
CA LEU A 231 2.98 -3.94 18.47
C LEU A 231 3.82 -3.55 19.69
N GLN A 232 3.25 -3.64 20.89
CA GLN A 232 3.97 -3.42 22.14
C GLN A 232 5.15 -4.39 22.33
N GLU A 233 5.01 -5.63 21.88
CA GLU A 233 6.08 -6.63 21.91
C GLU A 233 7.15 -6.30 20.88
N VAL A 234 6.74 -5.86 19.68
CA VAL A 234 7.67 -5.37 18.65
C VAL A 234 8.50 -4.23 19.21
N PHE A 235 7.89 -3.17 19.75
CA PHE A 235 8.63 -2.05 20.32
C PHE A 235 9.54 -2.45 21.48
N ARG A 236 9.14 -3.45 22.28
CA ARG A 236 9.96 -3.99 23.36
C ARG A 236 11.26 -4.61 22.82
N PHE A 237 11.24 -5.29 21.67
CA PHE A 237 12.46 -5.88 21.11
C PHE A 237 13.55 -4.84 20.78
N PHE A 238 13.15 -3.61 20.45
CA PHE A 238 14.06 -2.52 20.07
C PHE A 238 14.27 -1.47 21.17
N ASP A 239 13.76 -1.72 22.38
CA ASP A 239 13.91 -0.79 23.48
C ASP A 239 15.34 -0.79 24.06
N ASN A 240 15.63 0.16 24.96
CA ASN A 240 16.99 0.33 25.47
C ASN A 240 17.49 -0.88 26.28
N ALA A 241 16.58 -1.68 26.85
CA ALA A 241 16.94 -2.86 27.64
C ALA A 241 17.21 -4.08 26.74
N ASN A 242 16.39 -4.27 25.70
CA ASN A 242 16.42 -5.47 24.86
C ASN A 242 17.30 -5.31 23.61
N CYS A 243 17.59 -4.08 23.18
CA CYS A 243 18.51 -3.79 22.09
C CYS A 243 19.58 -2.74 22.50
N PRO A 244 20.58 -3.12 23.33
CA PRO A 244 21.64 -2.21 23.77
C PRO A 244 22.42 -1.55 22.62
N SER A 245 22.54 -2.25 21.48
CA SER A 245 23.23 -1.76 20.27
C SER A 245 22.56 -0.53 19.64
N LEU A 246 21.28 -0.27 19.94
CA LEU A 246 20.48 0.84 19.44
C LEU A 246 20.15 1.91 20.51
N GLN A 247 20.81 1.88 21.67
CA GLN A 247 20.67 2.95 22.66
C GLN A 247 21.16 4.30 22.10
N ASN A 248 20.38 5.36 22.33
CA ASN A 248 20.63 6.72 21.81
C ASN A 248 20.69 6.84 20.27
N LYS A 249 20.27 5.79 19.56
CA LYS A 249 20.17 5.76 18.09
C LYS A 249 18.71 5.87 17.67
N PRO A 250 18.38 6.64 16.61
CA PRO A 250 17.03 6.79 16.14
C PRO A 250 16.49 5.47 15.56
N LYS A 251 15.28 5.10 15.99
CA LYS A 251 14.54 3.91 15.60
C LYS A 251 13.23 4.35 14.95
N MET A 252 13.08 4.11 13.65
CA MET A 252 11.89 4.49 12.90
C MET A 252 11.01 3.28 12.66
N PHE A 253 9.72 3.42 12.96
CA PHE A 253 8.71 2.41 12.71
C PHE A 253 7.66 2.96 11.75
N PHE A 254 7.33 2.22 10.69
CA PHE A 254 6.28 2.58 9.74
C PHE A 254 5.28 1.43 9.65
N ILE A 255 4.05 1.69 10.09
CA ILE A 255 3.06 0.63 10.29
C ILE A 255 1.88 0.89 9.36
N GLN A 256 1.82 0.10 8.29
CA GLN A 256 0.68 -0.01 7.39
C GLN A 256 -0.17 -1.19 7.82
N ALA A 257 -1.11 -0.93 8.72
CA ALA A 257 -2.12 -1.87 9.16
C ALA A 257 -3.34 -1.11 9.68
N CYS A 258 -4.54 -1.70 9.51
CA CYS A 258 -5.76 -1.15 10.11
C CYS A 258 -5.63 -1.13 11.64
N ARG A 259 -6.36 -0.21 12.28
CA ARG A 259 -6.41 -0.07 13.73
C ARG A 259 -7.84 -0.11 14.28
N GLY A 260 -8.74 -0.63 13.47
CA GLY A 260 -10.17 -0.78 13.70
C GLY A 260 -10.89 -0.87 12.35
N ASP A 261 -12.22 -0.97 12.42
CA ASP A 261 -13.08 -1.20 11.26
C ASP A 261 -13.86 0.06 10.84
N GLU A 262 -13.63 1.20 11.51
CA GLU A 262 -14.33 2.44 11.18
C GLU A 262 -13.76 3.08 9.91
N THR A 263 -14.59 3.20 8.88
CA THR A 263 -14.26 3.96 7.67
C THR A 263 -14.56 5.44 7.91
N ASP A 264 -13.55 6.30 7.76
CA ASP A 264 -13.74 7.75 7.85
C ASP A 264 -14.54 8.24 6.63
N ARG A 265 -15.76 8.71 6.89
CA ARG A 265 -16.67 9.25 5.86
C ARG A 265 -16.37 10.71 5.51
N GLY A 266 -15.44 11.34 6.22
CA GLY A 266 -15.17 12.77 6.13
C GLY A 266 -16.31 13.62 6.65
N VAL A 267 -16.02 14.91 6.85
CA VAL A 267 -17.01 15.95 7.12
C VAL A 267 -16.76 17.12 6.17
N ASP A 268 -17.81 17.85 5.79
CA ASP A 268 -17.66 19.04 4.96
C ASP A 268 -16.82 20.10 5.69
N GLN A 269 -15.87 20.69 4.98
CA GLN A 269 -14.97 21.69 5.54
C GLN A 269 -15.76 22.95 5.94
N GLN A 270 -15.86 23.20 7.25
CA GLN A 270 -16.22 24.52 7.79
C GLN A 270 -14.91 25.23 8.15
N ASP A 271 -14.60 26.34 7.49
CA ASP A 271 -13.30 27.01 7.63
C ASP A 271 -12.99 27.41 9.08
N GLY A 272 -11.99 26.76 9.68
CA GLY A 272 -11.49 27.10 11.00
C GLY A 272 -10.58 28.33 10.94
N LYS A 273 -10.94 29.40 11.67
CA LYS A 273 -10.08 30.57 11.85
C LYS A 273 -8.74 30.15 12.47
N ASN A 274 -7.65 30.49 11.80
CA ASN A 274 -6.28 30.32 12.29
C ASN A 274 -6.09 31.03 13.65
N HIS A 275 -5.97 30.28 14.73
CA HIS A 275 -5.50 30.78 16.02
C HIS A 275 -4.14 30.17 16.33
N ALA A 276 -3.08 30.90 15.98
CA ALA A 276 -1.76 30.73 16.54
C ALA A 276 -1.72 31.42 17.91
N GLY A 277 -1.26 30.69 18.93
CA GLY A 277 -1.06 31.23 20.27
C GLY A 277 -0.73 30.12 21.26
N SER A 278 0.53 29.76 21.36
CA SER A 278 1.03 28.88 22.43
C SER A 278 1.67 29.77 23.50
N PRO A 279 1.24 29.72 24.78
CA PRO A 279 1.95 30.40 25.85
C PRO A 279 3.18 29.57 26.26
N GLY A 280 4.32 30.23 26.35
CA GLY A 280 5.59 29.64 26.79
C GLY A 280 5.53 29.18 28.25
N CYS A 281 6.20 28.07 28.53
CA CYS A 281 6.49 27.60 29.88
C CYS A 281 7.91 28.00 30.26
N GLU A 282 8.06 28.55 31.45
CA GLU A 282 9.32 28.98 32.06
C GLU A 282 10.07 27.77 32.62
N GLU A 283 11.38 27.68 32.38
CA GLU A 283 12.25 26.70 33.04
C GLU A 283 12.89 27.29 34.30
N SER A 284 13.00 26.47 35.34
CA SER A 284 13.76 26.77 36.55
C SER A 284 15.05 25.94 36.56
N ASP A 285 16.14 26.62 36.92
CA ASP A 285 17.51 26.13 36.89
C ASP A 285 17.85 25.33 38.16
N ALA A 286 18.62 24.23 38.03
CA ALA A 286 19.17 23.51 39.17
C ALA A 286 20.53 22.85 38.86
N GLY A 287 21.60 23.52 39.29
CA GLY A 287 22.71 22.99 40.10
C GLY A 287 23.45 21.72 39.68
N LYS A 288 24.74 21.89 39.35
CA LYS A 288 25.76 20.82 39.18
C LYS A 288 25.99 20.00 40.46
N GLU A 289 25.92 18.67 40.35
CA GLU A 289 26.76 17.72 41.11
C GLU A 289 27.11 16.47 40.27
N LYS A 290 28.18 15.78 40.70
CA LYS A 290 28.97 14.78 39.95
C LYS A 290 28.12 13.70 39.24
N LEU A 291 28.31 13.56 37.93
CA LEU A 291 27.56 12.68 37.00
C LEU A 291 27.35 11.25 37.54
N PRO A 292 26.13 10.92 37.99
CA PRO A 292 25.67 9.54 38.04
C PRO A 292 25.61 8.99 36.61
N LYS A 293 25.76 7.68 36.40
CA LYS A 293 25.42 7.07 35.10
C LYS A 293 23.96 7.46 34.77
N MET A 294 23.78 8.29 33.74
CA MET A 294 22.45 8.75 33.32
C MET A 294 21.59 7.53 32.97
N ARG A 295 20.46 7.36 33.67
CA ARG A 295 19.51 6.28 33.40
C ARG A 295 18.64 6.71 32.21
N LEU A 296 18.67 5.93 31.14
CA LEU A 296 17.76 6.12 30.02
C LEU A 296 16.36 5.63 30.41
N PRO A 297 15.28 6.24 29.90
CA PRO A 297 13.94 5.65 29.97
C PRO A 297 13.94 4.32 29.18
N THR A 298 12.99 3.43 29.50
CA THR A 298 12.90 2.11 28.85
C THR A 298 12.80 2.24 27.32
N ARG A 299 12.03 3.23 26.83
CA ARG A 299 11.89 3.56 25.41
C ARG A 299 12.23 5.03 25.17
N SER A 300 13.20 5.28 24.32
CA SER A 300 13.56 6.61 23.80
C SER A 300 14.04 6.48 22.35
N ASP A 301 14.17 7.62 21.68
CA ASP A 301 14.73 7.71 20.33
C ASP A 301 13.92 6.90 19.31
N MET A 302 12.60 6.75 19.54
CA MET A 302 11.69 6.08 18.62
C MET A 302 10.74 7.08 17.98
N ILE A 303 10.51 6.95 16.67
CA ILE A 303 9.41 7.60 15.97
C ILE A 303 8.60 6.55 15.23
N CYS A 304 7.28 6.59 15.40
CA CYS A 304 6.38 5.59 14.84
C CYS A 304 5.29 6.29 14.04
N GLY A 305 5.26 6.05 12.73
CA GLY A 305 4.18 6.47 11.84
C GLY A 305 3.19 5.33 11.62
N TYR A 306 1.91 5.67 11.67
CA TYR A 306 0.78 4.77 11.46
C TYR A 306 -0.04 5.26 10.27
N ALA A 307 -0.44 4.33 9.40
CA ALA A 307 -1.23 4.65 8.21
C ALA A 307 -2.59 5.29 8.53
N CYS A 308 -3.22 4.84 9.61
CA CYS A 308 -4.52 5.32 10.06
C CYS A 308 -4.53 5.67 11.56
N LEU A 309 -5.51 6.49 11.95
CA LEU A 309 -5.82 6.80 13.34
C LEU A 309 -6.27 5.54 14.10
N LYS A 310 -6.24 5.59 15.43
CA LYS A 310 -6.87 4.55 16.26
C LYS A 310 -8.35 4.41 15.91
N GLY A 311 -8.83 3.17 15.85
CA GLY A 311 -10.23 2.86 15.54
C GLY A 311 -10.55 2.82 14.04
N THR A 312 -9.70 3.37 13.16
CA THR A 312 -10.02 3.48 11.73
C THR A 312 -9.30 2.45 10.85
N ALA A 313 -9.87 2.24 9.66
CA ALA A 313 -9.30 1.40 8.62
C ALA A 313 -8.24 2.14 7.79
N ALA A 314 -7.21 1.42 7.32
CA ALA A 314 -6.18 1.97 6.45
C ALA A 314 -6.51 1.69 4.98
N MET A 315 -6.47 2.71 4.12
CA MET A 315 -6.94 2.61 2.74
C MET A 315 -5.84 2.13 1.79
N ARG A 316 -6.24 1.39 0.76
CA ARG A 316 -5.30 0.80 -0.19
C ARG A 316 -5.84 0.75 -1.60
N ASN A 317 -4.99 1.12 -2.56
CA ASN A 317 -5.25 0.96 -3.97
C ASN A 317 -4.59 -0.34 -4.47
N THR A 318 -5.35 -1.15 -5.20
CA THR A 318 -4.91 -2.47 -5.68
C THR A 318 -3.77 -2.39 -6.71
N LYS A 319 -3.61 -1.26 -7.41
CA LYS A 319 -2.58 -1.03 -8.45
C LYS A 319 -1.42 -0.15 -7.98
N ARG A 320 -1.68 0.86 -7.13
CA ARG A 320 -0.68 1.87 -6.71
C ARG A 320 -0.06 1.60 -5.34
N GLY A 321 -0.60 0.64 -4.58
CA GLY A 321 -0.25 0.43 -3.18
C GLY A 321 -1.13 1.24 -2.22
N SER A 322 -0.75 1.29 -0.95
CA SER A 322 -1.46 2.06 0.08
C SER A 322 -1.15 3.55 0.01
N TRP A 323 -2.15 4.38 0.34
CA TRP A 323 -2.00 5.83 0.30
C TRP A 323 -0.88 6.31 1.22
N TYR A 324 -0.75 5.68 2.39
CA TYR A 324 0.30 5.98 3.34
C TYR A 324 1.70 5.68 2.81
N ILE A 325 1.93 4.49 2.23
CA ILE A 325 3.25 4.13 1.71
C ILE A 325 3.62 4.94 0.48
N GLU A 326 2.65 5.23 -0.39
CA GLU A 326 2.86 6.11 -1.54
C GLU A 326 3.23 7.53 -1.09
N ALA A 327 2.49 8.11 -0.16
CA ALA A 327 2.76 9.44 0.38
C ALA A 327 4.11 9.49 1.12
N LEU A 328 4.44 8.45 1.90
CA LEU A 328 5.71 8.32 2.60
C LEU A 328 6.87 8.29 1.61
N ALA A 329 6.79 7.48 0.56
CA ALA A 329 7.83 7.37 -0.44
C ALA A 329 8.01 8.67 -1.24
N GLN A 330 6.91 9.32 -1.60
CA GLN A 330 6.95 10.62 -2.27
C GLN A 330 7.65 11.66 -1.39
N VAL A 331 7.19 11.86 -0.15
CA VAL A 331 7.77 12.88 0.73
C VAL A 331 9.23 12.60 1.05
N PHE A 332 9.58 11.36 1.40
CA PHE A 332 10.96 11.03 1.78
C PHE A 332 11.91 11.12 0.58
N SER A 333 11.47 10.78 -0.63
CA SER A 333 12.32 10.94 -1.82
C SER A 333 12.58 12.42 -2.16
N GLU A 334 11.60 13.29 -1.93
CA GLU A 334 11.71 14.71 -2.25
C GLU A 334 12.33 15.56 -1.14
N ARG A 335 12.14 15.19 0.13
CA ARG A 335 12.39 16.05 1.30
C ARG A 335 13.45 15.53 2.27
N ALA A 336 13.91 14.28 2.13
CA ALA A 336 14.99 13.77 2.99
C ALA A 336 16.30 14.57 2.86
N CYS A 337 16.46 15.33 1.77
CA CYS A 337 17.59 16.21 1.52
C CYS A 337 17.64 17.45 2.42
N ASP A 338 16.50 17.93 2.92
CA ASP A 338 16.37 19.26 3.54
C ASP A 338 15.40 19.32 4.75
N MET A 339 14.82 18.20 5.16
CA MET A 339 13.78 18.15 6.19
C MET A 339 14.03 17.01 7.17
N HIS A 340 13.77 17.26 8.45
CA HIS A 340 13.84 16.19 9.46
C HIS A 340 12.60 15.30 9.42
N VAL A 341 12.73 14.06 9.88
CA VAL A 341 11.72 13.01 9.74
C VAL A 341 10.35 13.39 10.32
N ALA A 342 10.28 14.06 11.47
CA ALA A 342 8.98 14.47 12.04
C ALA A 342 8.19 15.42 11.10
N ASP A 343 8.83 16.43 10.52
CA ASP A 343 8.20 17.35 9.56
C ASP A 343 7.86 16.65 8.24
N MET A 344 8.68 15.69 7.81
CA MET A 344 8.31 14.83 6.68
C MET A 344 7.02 14.06 6.99
N LEU A 345 6.84 13.51 8.19
CA LEU A 345 5.61 12.83 8.58
C LEU A 345 4.41 13.80 8.67
N VAL A 346 4.61 15.07 9.05
CA VAL A 346 3.58 16.10 8.94
C VAL A 346 3.17 16.34 7.48
N LYS A 347 4.13 16.32 6.54
CA LYS A 347 3.82 16.40 5.10
C LYS A 347 3.10 15.16 4.58
N VAL A 348 3.46 13.97 5.06
CA VAL A 348 2.72 12.73 4.74
C VAL A 348 1.27 12.86 5.19
N ASN A 349 1.04 13.32 6.43
CA ASN A 349 -0.30 13.62 6.93
C ASN A 349 -1.07 14.60 6.03
N ALA A 350 -0.43 15.68 5.58
CA ALA A 350 -1.05 16.64 4.68
C ALA A 350 -1.45 16.03 3.32
N LEU A 351 -0.56 15.22 2.71
CA LEU A 351 -0.86 14.54 1.45
C LEU A 351 -2.03 13.55 1.58
N ILE A 352 -2.12 12.84 2.70
CA ILE A 352 -3.21 11.87 2.93
C ILE A 352 -4.53 12.59 3.22
N LYS A 353 -4.50 13.66 4.01
CA LYS A 353 -5.66 14.52 4.27
C LYS A 353 -6.31 15.00 2.96
N ASP A 354 -5.53 15.31 1.95
CA ASP A 354 -6.03 15.84 0.67
C ASP A 354 -6.55 14.74 -0.27
N ARG A 355 -6.31 13.45 0.02
CA ARG A 355 -6.83 12.33 -0.78
C ARG A 355 -8.29 12.05 -0.47
N GLU A 356 -9.03 11.62 -1.48
CA GLU A 356 -10.44 11.23 -1.36
C GLU A 356 -10.68 9.98 -2.20
N GLY A 357 -11.37 8.98 -1.64
CA GLY A 357 -11.61 7.72 -2.33
C GLY A 357 -12.59 7.88 -3.47
N TYR A 358 -12.26 7.40 -4.66
CA TYR A 358 -13.17 7.48 -5.80
C TYR A 358 -13.71 6.10 -6.22
N ALA A 359 -14.78 5.65 -5.56
CA ALA A 359 -15.52 4.43 -5.96
C ALA A 359 -17.05 4.64 -5.98
N PRO A 360 -17.58 5.40 -6.95
CA PRO A 360 -19.02 5.70 -7.03
C PRO A 360 -19.89 4.44 -6.90
N GLY A 361 -20.91 4.50 -6.02
CA GLY A 361 -21.84 3.39 -5.79
C GLY A 361 -21.39 2.37 -4.73
N THR A 362 -20.23 2.56 -4.10
CA THR A 362 -19.76 1.76 -2.96
C THR A 362 -19.71 2.60 -1.68
N GLU A 363 -19.61 1.96 -0.52
CA GLU A 363 -19.39 2.65 0.76
C GLU A 363 -18.03 3.36 0.86
N PHE A 364 -17.10 3.03 -0.04
CA PHE A 364 -15.77 3.64 -0.13
C PHE A 364 -15.75 4.88 -1.04
N HIS A 365 -16.89 5.28 -1.63
CA HIS A 365 -16.95 6.56 -2.35
C HIS A 365 -16.81 7.72 -1.38
N ARG A 366 -15.90 8.64 -1.70
CA ARG A 366 -15.55 9.84 -0.92
C ARG A 366 -15.05 9.57 0.50
N CYS A 367 -14.61 8.33 0.77
CA CYS A 367 -13.96 8.03 2.04
C CYS A 367 -12.66 8.82 2.19
N LYS A 368 -12.30 9.08 3.44
CA LYS A 368 -11.08 9.76 3.85
C LYS A 368 -10.19 8.78 4.62
N GLU A 369 -8.93 9.14 4.73
CA GLU A 369 -7.97 8.49 5.62
C GLU A 369 -7.18 9.61 6.29
N MET A 370 -6.65 9.33 7.48
CA MET A 370 -5.71 10.22 8.14
C MET A 370 -4.65 9.40 8.85
N SER A 371 -3.39 9.65 8.54
CA SER A 371 -2.26 9.08 9.24
C SER A 371 -1.92 9.85 10.51
N GLU A 372 -1.24 9.19 11.43
CA GLU A 372 -0.67 9.83 12.62
C GLU A 372 0.75 9.34 12.87
N TYR A 373 1.50 10.08 13.69
CA TYR A 373 2.76 9.60 14.20
C TYR A 373 2.94 9.97 15.68
N CYS A 374 3.71 9.16 16.38
CA CYS A 374 4.16 9.42 17.75
C CYS A 374 5.69 9.47 17.77
N SER A 375 6.26 10.39 18.56
CA SER A 375 7.71 10.56 18.64
C SER A 375 8.19 10.65 20.08
N THR A 376 9.29 9.96 20.35
CA THR A 376 10.13 10.06 21.55
C THR A 376 11.57 10.41 21.16
N LEU A 377 11.77 10.95 19.96
CA LEU A 377 13.07 11.47 19.51
C LEU A 377 13.48 12.63 20.42
N CYS A 378 14.76 12.63 20.81
CA CYS A 378 15.36 13.66 21.66
C CYS A 378 16.21 14.66 20.87
N ARG A 379 16.35 14.47 19.54
CA ARG A 379 17.06 15.34 18.61
C ARG A 379 16.37 15.34 17.26
N HIS A 380 16.64 16.34 16.43
CA HIS A 380 16.21 16.28 15.03
C HIS A 380 16.88 15.11 14.31
N LEU A 381 16.09 14.40 13.51
CA LEU A 381 16.52 13.26 12.71
C LEU A 381 16.51 13.66 11.23
N TYR A 382 17.69 13.89 10.67
CA TYR A 382 17.87 14.14 9.23
C TYR A 382 18.53 12.92 8.58
N LEU A 383 18.12 12.58 7.35
CA LEU A 383 18.63 11.40 6.65
C LEU A 383 19.83 11.70 5.75
N PHE A 384 20.06 12.98 5.43
CA PHE A 384 21.21 13.50 4.68
C PHE A 384 21.65 12.65 3.45
N PRO A 385 20.75 12.30 2.49
CA PRO A 385 21.12 11.50 1.32
C PRO A 385 22.36 12.06 0.60
N GLY A 386 23.31 11.19 0.24
CA GLY A 386 24.58 11.60 -0.35
C GLY A 386 25.67 12.08 0.63
N HIS A 387 25.37 12.27 1.91
CA HIS A 387 26.33 12.74 2.93
C HIS A 387 26.47 11.79 4.14
N PRO A 388 27.67 11.71 4.77
CA PRO A 388 28.94 12.32 4.33
C PRO A 388 29.40 11.75 2.97
N PRO A 389 30.18 12.48 2.14
CA PRO A 389 30.65 11.98 0.84
C PRO A 389 31.61 10.80 0.99
N THR A 390 31.81 10.04 -0.09
CA THR A 390 32.57 8.77 -0.10
C THR A 390 34.05 9.00 -0.23
#